data_AF-A0A6H5JZI0-F1
#
_entry.id   AF-A0A6H5JZI0-F1
#
_cell.length_a   1.000
_cell.length_b   1.000
_cell.length_c   1.000
_cell.angle_alpha   90.00
_cell.angle_beta   90.00
_cell.angle_gamma   90.00
#
_symmetry.space_group_name_H-M   'P 1'
#
loop_
_entity.id
_entity.type
_entity.pdbx_description
1 polymer ?
#
loop_
_entity_poly.entity_id
_entity_poly.type
_entity_poly.pdbx_seq_one_letter_code
_entity_poly.pdbx_strand_id
1 'polypeptide(L)'
;MRKHVVFVVDASRSMERRDVFDQGERKRRIDAVLDCCFEFIEDQLANQHSSSRDRYSVISFNDAAKVQLRGKSMQGRNLYALRKDLEAKIRPTHGTAYEEGLSSAWDVASGGVNDAGEQFVLIFLSDGRPSDMNAACKREQAPAYWLRTMRERFRRRLTFHGVGVGPEDFGLLEDLCAVAEGTFHHARLALSGGGRDRLSRAPRTNGRPDTLSSTLSNISSAVSSLCSSYSTKVPKPLALEDVEEAEWNNTNQDTYYCDKLYLQGSALEVQERDLMVSIRERPFAVGGMRHCFRMWNLGAGGRSRKVNNLVGKQSKFYVSVAQQVRGLKQELLCHRLARQQATLFNSRVTSFAVGQVAKTPPYAALRSKPWGLQVAECDVYRLEDPCELGGFRYLLVEPFLEGKYLKYNGNNGYILNKSGLDDEQRCWWTVAQAFSHFTHHQTGGESLVCDVQGVGNNITDPCVHSRLRTYGAGDRGTQGMRDFLEGHRCNAICRHLNLPETAAAAAAAIPGYAPVHGSRSATASSRRSMPLPLAFCGVAIVEESDY
;
A
#
# COMPACT_ATOMS: atom_id res chain seq x y z
N MET A 1 -20.95 -11.05 20.15
CA MET A 1 -20.78 -9.58 20.09
C MET A 1 -21.97 -9.02 19.31
N ARG A 2 -22.53 -7.85 19.68
CA ARG A 2 -23.67 -7.26 18.96
C ARG A 2 -23.18 -6.58 17.68
N LYS A 3 -23.93 -6.66 16.58
CA LYS A 3 -23.63 -5.93 15.33
C LYS A 3 -24.60 -4.76 15.13
N HIS A 4 -24.08 -3.67 14.61
CA HIS A 4 -24.85 -2.58 14.02
C HIS A 4 -24.48 -2.51 12.54
N VAL A 5 -25.37 -2.97 11.67
CA VAL A 5 -25.20 -2.88 10.22
C VAL A 5 -25.88 -1.59 9.74
N VAL A 6 -25.14 -0.74 9.04
CA VAL A 6 -25.62 0.53 8.51
C VAL A 6 -25.44 0.52 7.00
N PHE A 7 -26.57 0.53 6.30
CA PHE A 7 -26.60 0.72 4.86
C PHE A 7 -26.65 2.21 4.57
N VAL A 8 -25.69 2.70 3.78
CA VAL A 8 -25.65 4.08 3.28
C VAL A 8 -25.84 4.00 1.78
N VAL A 9 -27.03 4.38 1.33
CA VAL A 9 -27.54 4.12 -0.02
C VAL A 9 -27.63 5.43 -0.78
N ASP A 10 -26.95 5.50 -1.92
CA ASP A 10 -27.09 6.62 -2.85
C ASP A 10 -28.54 6.71 -3.35
N ALA A 11 -29.10 7.91 -3.29
CA ALA A 11 -30.42 8.29 -3.75
C ALA A 11 -30.34 9.52 -4.67
N SER A 12 -29.23 9.66 -5.38
CA SER A 12 -29.05 10.62 -6.48
C SER A 12 -29.98 10.33 -7.64
N ARG A 13 -30.12 11.28 -8.57
CA ARG A 13 -31.01 11.13 -9.73
C ARG A 13 -30.66 9.95 -10.65
N SER A 14 -29.40 9.54 -10.73
CA SER A 14 -28.99 8.36 -11.53
C SER A 14 -29.62 7.06 -11.03
N MET A 15 -29.91 6.99 -9.73
CA MET A 15 -30.52 5.82 -9.10
C MET A 15 -31.99 5.57 -9.51
N GLU A 16 -32.63 6.52 -10.21
CA GLU A 16 -33.96 6.36 -10.79
C GLU A 16 -33.97 5.49 -12.08
N ARG A 17 -32.81 5.31 -12.72
CA ARG A 17 -32.70 4.59 -13.99
C ARG A 17 -33.22 3.16 -13.88
N ARG A 18 -34.07 2.75 -14.82
CA ARG A 18 -34.59 1.38 -14.97
C ARG A 18 -33.69 0.55 -15.87
N ASP A 19 -32.51 0.20 -15.36
CA ASP A 19 -31.49 -0.53 -16.11
C ASP A 19 -30.86 -1.70 -15.33
N VAL A 20 -31.37 -2.02 -14.14
CA VAL A 20 -31.00 -3.27 -13.45
C VAL A 20 -31.82 -4.42 -13.97
N PHE A 21 -31.16 -5.47 -14.45
CA PHE A 21 -31.83 -6.65 -15.00
C PHE A 21 -32.15 -7.67 -13.90
N ASP A 22 -33.41 -8.07 -13.83
CA ASP A 22 -33.90 -9.10 -12.91
C ASP A 22 -34.98 -9.95 -13.58
N GLN A 23 -34.71 -11.25 -13.75
CA GLN A 23 -35.66 -12.24 -14.29
C GLN A 23 -36.44 -11.82 -15.55
N GLY A 24 -35.81 -11.06 -16.46
CA GLY A 24 -36.44 -10.60 -17.71
C GLY A 24 -37.04 -9.20 -17.65
N GLU A 25 -37.11 -8.58 -16.48
CA GLU A 25 -37.61 -7.22 -16.28
C GLU A 25 -36.48 -6.24 -15.93
N ARG A 26 -36.76 -4.94 -16.13
CA ARG A 26 -35.86 -3.84 -15.75
C ARG A 26 -36.39 -3.13 -14.51
N LYS A 27 -35.62 -3.15 -13.43
CA LYS A 27 -35.89 -2.47 -12.17
C LYS A 27 -35.11 -1.15 -12.06
N ARG A 28 -35.61 -0.22 -11.24
CA ARG A 28 -34.82 0.97 -10.87
C ARG A 28 -33.61 0.54 -10.05
N ARG A 29 -32.47 1.22 -10.22
CA ARG A 29 -31.26 0.94 -9.44
C ARG A 29 -31.51 1.00 -7.93
N ILE A 30 -32.23 2.03 -7.46
CA ILE A 30 -32.58 2.16 -6.04
C ILE A 30 -33.41 0.99 -5.51
N ASP A 31 -34.38 0.51 -6.30
CA ASP A 31 -35.26 -0.59 -5.89
C ASP A 31 -34.45 -1.88 -5.79
N ALA A 32 -33.58 -2.14 -6.78
CA ALA A 32 -32.70 -3.30 -6.77
C ALA A 32 -31.69 -3.28 -5.62
N VAL A 33 -31.13 -2.11 -5.28
CA VAL A 33 -30.25 -1.96 -4.11
C VAL A 33 -31.00 -2.22 -2.82
N LEU A 34 -32.22 -1.70 -2.66
CA LEU A 34 -33.04 -1.96 -1.48
C LEU A 34 -33.45 -3.44 -1.40
N ASP A 35 -33.79 -4.08 -2.52
CA ASP A 35 -34.06 -5.52 -2.59
C ASP A 35 -32.87 -6.30 -1.99
N CYS A 36 -31.65 -6.08 -2.50
CA CYS A 36 -30.47 -6.78 -2.00
C CYS A 36 -30.11 -6.43 -0.55
N CYS A 37 -30.36 -5.20 -0.09
CA CYS A 37 -30.12 -4.84 1.32
C CYS A 37 -31.06 -5.60 2.26
N PHE A 38 -32.31 -5.85 1.85
CA PHE A 38 -33.26 -6.61 2.66
C PHE A 38 -33.04 -8.12 2.54
N GLU A 39 -32.65 -8.63 1.37
CA GLU A 39 -32.17 -10.02 1.19
C GLU A 39 -30.98 -10.29 2.11
N PHE A 40 -30.04 -9.35 2.22
CA PHE A 40 -28.93 -9.44 3.19
C PHE A 40 -29.45 -9.60 4.62
N ILE A 41 -30.44 -8.81 5.04
CA ILE A 41 -31.00 -8.89 6.41
C ILE A 41 -31.69 -10.23 6.61
N GLU A 42 -32.46 -10.69 5.63
CA GLU A 42 -33.13 -12.00 5.64
C GLU A 42 -32.11 -13.13 5.78
N ASP A 43 -31.02 -13.11 5.00
CA ASP A 43 -29.91 -14.07 5.09
C ASP A 43 -29.25 -14.08 6.47
N GLN A 44 -29.04 -12.90 7.07
CA GLN A 44 -28.46 -12.79 8.41
C GLN A 44 -29.40 -13.39 9.48
N LEU A 45 -30.72 -13.21 9.34
CA LEU A 45 -31.73 -13.73 10.26
C LEU A 45 -31.96 -15.24 10.09
N ALA A 46 -32.04 -15.72 8.85
CA ALA A 46 -32.37 -17.12 8.52
C ALA A 46 -31.27 -18.08 8.97
N ASN A 47 -30.01 -17.69 8.83
CA ASN A 47 -28.86 -18.55 9.10
C ASN A 47 -28.40 -18.54 10.58
N GLN A 48 -29.21 -18.02 11.51
CA GLN A 48 -28.87 -17.83 12.94
C GLN A 48 -27.58 -17.02 13.20
N HIS A 49 -27.06 -16.31 12.19
CA HIS A 49 -25.86 -15.47 12.32
C HIS A 49 -26.16 -14.10 12.96
N SER A 50 -27.44 -13.73 13.03
CA SER A 50 -27.92 -12.52 13.69
C SER A 50 -28.45 -12.80 15.08
N SER A 51 -27.95 -12.03 16.06
CA SER A 51 -28.50 -12.01 17.41
C SER A 51 -29.77 -11.16 17.44
N SER A 52 -30.71 -11.48 18.35
CA SER A 52 -31.87 -10.61 18.66
C SER A 52 -31.51 -9.16 18.99
N ARG A 53 -30.24 -8.96 19.40
CA ARG A 53 -29.66 -7.67 19.75
C ARG A 53 -29.14 -6.88 18.55
N ASP A 54 -28.92 -7.50 17.39
CA ASP A 54 -28.34 -6.80 16.23
C ASP A 54 -29.25 -5.67 15.75
N ARG A 55 -28.61 -4.63 15.24
CA ARG A 55 -29.26 -3.39 14.82
C ARG A 55 -28.99 -3.13 13.36
N TYR A 56 -30.03 -2.66 12.68
CA TYR A 56 -29.96 -2.26 11.29
C TYR A 56 -30.36 -0.80 11.15
N SER A 57 -29.61 -0.07 10.35
CA SER A 57 -29.92 1.30 9.95
C SER A 57 -29.83 1.44 8.44
N VAL A 58 -30.67 2.31 7.89
CA VAL A 58 -30.66 2.67 6.47
C VAL A 58 -30.62 4.18 6.39
N ILE A 59 -29.61 4.68 5.69
CA ILE A 59 -29.40 6.09 5.38
C ILE A 59 -29.51 6.20 3.87
N SER A 60 -30.34 7.12 3.39
CA SER A 60 -30.34 7.51 1.97
C SER A 60 -29.65 8.86 1.84
N PHE A 61 -28.82 9.06 0.83
CA PHE A 61 -28.15 10.35 0.63
C PHE A 61 -28.15 10.77 -0.84
N ASN A 62 -28.17 12.08 -1.08
CA ASN A 62 -27.93 12.71 -2.37
C ASN A 62 -27.06 13.95 -2.13
N ASP A 63 -27.56 15.17 -2.37
CA ASP A 63 -26.98 16.42 -1.86
C ASP A 63 -27.23 16.63 -0.36
N ALA A 64 -28.06 15.78 0.28
CA ALA A 64 -28.28 15.72 1.71
C ALA A 64 -28.52 14.28 2.17
N ALA A 65 -28.20 13.96 3.42
CA ALA A 65 -28.46 12.63 3.99
C ALA A 65 -29.70 12.60 4.88
N LYS A 66 -30.45 11.50 4.81
CA LYS A 66 -31.61 11.22 5.66
C LYS A 66 -31.53 9.82 6.24
N VAL A 67 -31.58 9.74 7.57
CA VAL A 67 -31.68 8.46 8.28
C VAL A 67 -33.12 7.93 8.17
N GLN A 68 -33.32 6.96 7.30
CA GLN A 68 -34.63 6.36 7.04
C GLN A 68 -35.01 5.35 8.12
N LEU A 69 -34.00 4.66 8.65
CA LEU A 69 -34.14 3.68 9.71
C LEU A 69 -32.94 3.81 10.65
N ARG A 70 -33.18 3.98 11.95
CA ARG A 70 -32.12 4.12 12.97
C ARG A 70 -32.16 2.97 13.97
N GLY A 71 -31.14 2.13 13.93
CA GLY A 71 -30.75 1.18 14.96
C GLY A 71 -31.85 0.20 15.41
N LYS A 72 -32.65 -0.37 14.49
CA LYS A 72 -33.74 -1.28 14.85
C LYS A 72 -33.32 -2.74 14.76
N SER A 73 -33.78 -3.56 15.71
CA SER A 73 -33.74 -5.02 15.56
C SER A 73 -34.80 -5.47 14.55
N MET A 74 -34.42 -6.42 13.69
CA MET A 74 -35.22 -6.92 12.58
C MET A 74 -35.94 -8.24 12.89
N GLN A 75 -35.66 -8.84 14.05
CA GLN A 75 -36.28 -10.09 14.45
C GLN A 75 -37.80 -9.93 14.62
N GLY A 76 -38.57 -10.82 13.98
CA GLY A 76 -40.03 -10.83 14.06
C GLY A 76 -40.72 -9.66 13.35
N ARG A 77 -40.00 -8.82 12.59
CA ARG A 77 -40.60 -7.74 11.79
C ARG A 77 -40.99 -8.22 10.41
N ASN A 78 -42.03 -7.60 9.84
CA ASN A 78 -42.37 -7.78 8.43
C ASN A 78 -41.40 -6.95 7.57
N LEU A 79 -40.32 -7.60 7.11
CA LEU A 79 -39.27 -6.99 6.30
C LEU A 79 -39.77 -6.52 4.94
N TYR A 80 -40.68 -7.28 4.31
CA TYR A 80 -41.32 -6.88 3.06
C TYR A 80 -42.05 -5.54 3.18
N ALA A 81 -42.87 -5.36 4.23
CA ALA A 81 -43.60 -4.12 4.47
C ALA A 81 -42.67 -2.94 4.76
N LEU A 82 -41.60 -3.18 5.53
CA LEU A 82 -40.59 -2.15 5.83
C LEU A 82 -39.84 -1.73 4.57
N ARG A 83 -39.45 -2.69 3.72
CA ARG A 83 -38.84 -2.41 2.41
C ARG A 83 -39.76 -1.56 1.55
N LYS A 84 -41.05 -1.93 1.43
CA LYS A 84 -42.04 -1.17 0.65
C LYS A 84 -42.25 0.26 1.15
N ASP A 85 -42.24 0.46 2.47
CA ASP A 85 -42.28 1.79 3.08
C ASP A 85 -41.03 2.62 2.74
N LEU A 86 -39.84 1.99 2.73
CA LEU A 86 -38.60 2.66 2.31
C LEU A 86 -38.57 2.99 0.80
N GLU A 87 -39.01 2.07 -0.06
CA GLU A 87 -39.16 2.31 -1.50
C GLU A 87 -40.07 3.51 -1.80
N ALA A 88 -41.13 3.69 -0.99
CA ALA A 88 -42.04 4.83 -1.14
C ALA A 88 -41.46 6.16 -0.60
N LYS A 89 -40.58 6.09 0.41
CA LYS A 89 -39.97 7.25 1.07
C LYS A 89 -38.70 7.76 0.39
N ILE A 90 -37.89 6.87 -0.18
CA ILE A 90 -36.63 7.21 -0.81
C ILE A 90 -36.92 7.62 -2.26
N ARG A 91 -36.80 8.92 -2.54
CA ARG A 91 -37.02 9.48 -3.88
C ARG A 91 -35.68 9.90 -4.48
N PRO A 92 -35.18 9.16 -5.50
CA PRO A 92 -33.95 9.53 -6.20
C PRO A 92 -34.03 10.95 -6.77
N THR A 93 -33.19 11.85 -6.30
CA THR A 93 -33.21 13.27 -6.67
C THR A 93 -31.81 13.85 -6.52
N HIS A 94 -31.55 14.99 -7.17
CA HIS A 94 -30.30 15.74 -7.00
C HIS A 94 -29.02 14.96 -7.37
N GLY A 95 -27.85 15.49 -6.99
CA GLY A 95 -26.54 14.87 -7.22
C GLY A 95 -26.15 13.89 -6.13
N THR A 96 -24.88 13.51 -6.12
CA THR A 96 -24.31 12.56 -5.14
C THR A 96 -23.25 13.30 -4.33
N ALA A 97 -23.44 13.42 -3.01
CA ALA A 97 -22.46 14.00 -2.08
C ALA A 97 -22.07 12.96 -1.02
N TYR A 98 -20.86 12.40 -1.14
CA TYR A 98 -20.41 11.31 -0.25
C TYR A 98 -20.21 11.78 1.20
N GLU A 99 -19.83 13.05 1.38
CA GLU A 99 -19.67 13.66 2.69
C GLU A 99 -20.96 13.56 3.53
N GLU A 100 -22.11 13.88 2.93
CA GLU A 100 -23.40 13.86 3.61
C GLU A 100 -23.75 12.45 4.11
N GLY A 101 -23.57 11.45 3.25
CA GLY A 101 -23.81 10.05 3.62
C GLY A 101 -22.92 9.58 4.76
N LEU A 102 -21.63 9.92 4.71
CA LEU A 102 -20.65 9.51 5.74
C LEU A 102 -20.79 10.30 7.05
N SER A 103 -21.11 11.58 7.00
CA SER A 103 -21.41 12.39 8.18
C SER A 103 -22.65 11.85 8.90
N SER A 104 -23.72 11.55 8.17
CA SER A 104 -24.92 10.95 8.76
C SER A 104 -24.66 9.54 9.33
N ALA A 105 -23.80 8.75 8.68
CA ALA A 105 -23.35 7.48 9.23
C ALA A 105 -22.59 7.66 10.54
N TRP A 106 -21.79 8.72 10.68
CA TRP A 106 -21.11 9.06 11.94
C TRP A 106 -22.12 9.43 13.02
N ASP A 107 -23.17 10.19 12.71
CA ASP A 107 -24.23 10.51 13.66
C ASP A 107 -25.05 9.28 14.10
N VAL A 108 -25.21 8.30 13.22
CA VAL A 108 -25.81 7.00 13.58
C VAL A 108 -24.87 6.20 14.48
N ALA A 109 -23.57 6.22 14.19
CA ALA A 109 -22.55 5.50 14.93
C ALA A 109 -22.31 6.09 16.34
N SER A 110 -22.28 7.42 16.46
CA SER A 110 -21.93 8.15 17.68
C SER A 110 -23.11 8.39 18.63
N GLY A 111 -24.34 8.30 18.15
CA GLY A 111 -25.56 8.53 18.94
C GLY A 111 -26.00 7.36 19.86
N GLY A 112 -25.16 6.34 20.07
CA GLY A 112 -25.48 5.15 20.86
C GLY A 112 -24.97 5.22 22.31
N VAL A 113 -25.85 5.03 23.30
CA VAL A 113 -25.54 5.13 24.74
C VAL A 113 -24.64 3.98 25.27
N ASN A 114 -24.22 3.01 24.45
CA ASN A 114 -23.41 1.86 24.89
C ASN A 114 -22.46 1.35 23.79
N ASP A 115 -21.46 2.16 23.42
CA ASP A 115 -20.45 1.81 22.42
C ASP A 115 -19.46 0.71 22.84
N ALA A 116 -19.48 0.30 24.11
CA ALA A 116 -18.55 -0.70 24.65
C ALA A 116 -18.96 -2.11 24.19
N GLY A 117 -18.48 -2.53 23.02
CA GLY A 117 -18.55 -3.93 22.57
C GLY A 117 -19.49 -4.23 21.39
N GLU A 118 -19.94 -3.20 20.65
CA GLU A 118 -20.68 -3.39 19.39
C GLU A 118 -19.74 -3.33 18.18
N GLN A 119 -19.93 -4.23 17.22
CA GLN A 119 -19.32 -4.14 15.91
C GLN A 119 -20.14 -3.23 15.01
N PHE A 120 -19.48 -2.33 14.31
CA PHE A 120 -20.10 -1.38 13.40
C PHE A 120 -19.74 -1.76 11.97
N VAL A 121 -20.73 -2.20 11.20
CA VAL A 121 -20.56 -2.62 9.81
C VAL A 121 -21.22 -1.58 8.92
N LEU A 122 -20.42 -0.84 8.16
CA LEU A 122 -20.87 0.20 7.25
C LEU A 122 -20.79 -0.29 5.81
N ILE A 123 -21.93 -0.38 5.14
CA ILE A 123 -22.05 -0.80 3.73
C ILE A 123 -22.51 0.43 2.94
N PHE A 124 -21.60 0.99 2.15
CA PHE A 124 -21.79 2.21 1.37
C PHE A 124 -22.04 1.85 -0.09
N LEU A 125 -23.23 2.12 -0.62
CA LEU A 125 -23.65 1.75 -1.98
C LEU A 125 -23.88 3.00 -2.82
N SER A 126 -23.21 3.08 -3.97
CA SER A 126 -23.29 4.24 -4.88
C SER A 126 -23.20 3.80 -6.33
N ASP A 127 -23.90 4.49 -7.25
CA ASP A 127 -23.89 4.20 -8.68
C ASP A 127 -22.99 5.11 -9.53
N GLY A 128 -22.19 6.00 -8.90
CA GLY A 128 -21.04 6.64 -9.51
C GLY A 128 -21.00 8.17 -9.48
N ARG A 129 -19.79 8.70 -9.69
CA ARG A 129 -19.30 10.11 -9.68
C ARG A 129 -20.08 11.13 -8.83
N PRO A 130 -19.56 11.47 -7.64
CA PRO A 130 -20.16 12.50 -6.83
C PRO A 130 -19.97 13.91 -7.42
N SER A 131 -21.02 14.72 -7.29
CA SER A 131 -21.10 16.09 -7.82
C SER A 131 -20.41 17.12 -6.91
N ASP A 132 -19.89 16.69 -5.76
CA ASP A 132 -19.11 17.50 -4.82
C ASP A 132 -17.67 17.78 -5.30
N MET A 133 -17.26 17.23 -6.44
CA MET A 133 -15.96 17.45 -7.10
C MET A 133 -15.97 18.69 -8.00
N ASN A 134 -15.53 19.84 -7.47
CA ASN A 134 -15.20 21.02 -8.28
C ASN A 134 -13.70 21.37 -8.15
N ALA A 135 -13.07 21.78 -9.26
CA ALA A 135 -11.62 21.86 -9.51
C ALA A 135 -10.79 22.87 -8.67
N ALA A 136 -11.30 23.32 -7.54
CA ALA A 136 -10.63 24.26 -6.66
C ALA A 136 -10.67 23.76 -5.22
N CYS A 137 -9.60 23.10 -4.79
CA CYS A 137 -9.07 23.13 -3.43
C CYS A 137 -10.10 23.00 -2.27
N LYS A 138 -10.21 21.80 -1.66
CA LYS A 138 -10.55 21.47 -0.24
C LYS A 138 -11.53 20.29 0.00
N ARG A 139 -12.26 19.79 -1.00
CA ARG A 139 -13.33 18.79 -0.77
C ARG A 139 -12.94 17.30 -0.81
N GLU A 140 -11.80 16.92 -1.38
CA GLU A 140 -11.29 15.52 -1.29
C GLU A 140 -11.05 15.07 0.17
N GLN A 141 -10.91 16.01 1.13
CA GLN A 141 -10.57 15.68 2.51
C GLN A 141 -11.78 15.36 3.40
N ALA A 142 -12.99 15.80 3.06
CA ALA A 142 -14.14 15.74 3.97
C ALA A 142 -14.78 14.33 4.08
N PRO A 143 -15.05 13.60 2.99
CA PRO A 143 -15.49 12.20 3.08
C PRO A 143 -14.45 11.32 3.82
N ALA A 144 -13.17 11.52 3.51
CA ALA A 144 -12.07 10.80 4.16
C ALA A 144 -11.93 11.15 5.65
N TYR A 145 -12.22 12.39 6.05
CA TYR A 145 -12.22 12.82 7.45
C TYR A 145 -13.20 12.01 8.30
N TRP A 146 -14.43 11.82 7.83
CA TRP A 146 -15.43 11.03 8.57
C TRP A 146 -15.00 9.58 8.75
N LEU A 147 -14.44 8.95 7.71
CA LEU A 147 -13.95 7.57 7.80
C LEU A 147 -12.74 7.44 8.72
N ARG A 148 -11.79 8.39 8.70
CA ARG A 148 -10.67 8.42 9.67
C ARG A 148 -11.19 8.56 11.10
N THR A 149 -12.16 9.45 11.32
CA THR A 149 -12.76 9.69 12.63
C THR A 149 -13.48 8.44 13.15
N MET A 150 -14.27 7.76 12.30
CA MET A 150 -14.87 6.47 12.61
C MET A 150 -13.82 5.41 12.93
N ARG A 151 -12.75 5.34 12.12
CA ARG A 151 -11.69 4.35 12.31
C ARG A 151 -10.95 4.56 13.63
N GLU A 152 -10.66 5.80 14.00
CA GLU A 152 -10.05 6.12 15.30
C GLU A 152 -10.96 5.73 16.47
N ARG A 153 -12.26 5.99 16.35
CA ARG A 153 -13.27 5.73 17.39
C ARG A 153 -13.57 4.25 17.61
N PHE A 154 -13.80 3.53 16.52
CA PHE A 154 -14.27 2.14 16.55
C PHE A 154 -13.14 1.12 16.35
N ARG A 155 -12.01 1.54 15.76
CA ARG A 155 -10.82 0.72 15.50
C ARG A 155 -11.22 -0.56 14.76
N ARG A 156 -10.79 -1.72 15.26
CA ARG A 156 -11.07 -3.05 14.68
C ARG A 156 -12.54 -3.47 14.74
N ARG A 157 -13.40 -2.69 15.40
CA ARG A 157 -14.84 -2.90 15.41
C ARG A 157 -15.54 -2.22 14.23
N LEU A 158 -14.84 -1.39 13.45
CA LEU A 158 -15.35 -0.85 12.20
C LEU A 158 -15.00 -1.79 11.05
N THR A 159 -16.03 -2.22 10.33
CA THR A 159 -15.90 -2.89 9.03
C THR A 159 -16.55 -1.98 7.99
N PHE A 160 -15.82 -1.63 6.92
CA PHE A 160 -16.34 -0.79 5.84
C PHE A 160 -16.35 -1.55 4.51
N HIS A 161 -17.49 -1.54 3.84
CA HIS A 161 -17.67 -2.10 2.50
C HIS A 161 -18.16 -0.99 1.56
N GLY A 162 -17.37 -0.61 0.57
CA GLY A 162 -17.82 0.26 -0.52
C GLY A 162 -18.29 -0.59 -1.70
N VAL A 163 -19.50 -0.35 -2.20
CA VAL A 163 -20.10 -1.09 -3.32
C VAL A 163 -20.40 -0.11 -4.45
N GLY A 164 -19.61 -0.20 -5.52
CA GLY A 164 -19.87 0.51 -6.77
C GLY A 164 -20.90 -0.26 -7.60
N VAL A 165 -22.02 0.37 -7.94
CA VAL A 165 -23.14 -0.24 -8.65
C VAL A 165 -23.20 0.27 -10.08
N GLY A 166 -22.76 -0.55 -11.04
CA GLY A 166 -22.83 -0.24 -12.46
C GLY A 166 -21.47 0.01 -13.11
N PRO A 167 -21.44 0.62 -14.31
CA PRO A 167 -20.23 0.71 -15.13
C PRO A 167 -19.40 1.98 -14.89
N GLU A 168 -19.78 2.82 -13.94
CA GLU A 168 -19.17 4.13 -13.72
C GLU A 168 -17.79 4.04 -13.04
N ASP A 169 -17.11 5.18 -12.97
CA ASP A 169 -15.82 5.32 -12.30
C ASP A 169 -16.01 5.50 -10.78
N PHE A 170 -15.38 4.61 -10.01
CA PHE A 170 -15.50 4.55 -8.56
C PHE A 170 -14.19 4.90 -7.83
N GLY A 171 -13.20 5.52 -8.50
CA GLY A 171 -11.89 5.81 -7.90
C GLY A 171 -11.93 6.47 -6.52
N LEU A 172 -12.83 7.44 -6.30
CA LEU A 172 -13.00 8.04 -4.97
C LEU A 172 -13.56 7.05 -3.94
N LEU A 173 -14.51 6.19 -4.31
CA LEU A 173 -15.04 5.18 -3.40
C LEU A 173 -13.99 4.12 -3.08
N GLU A 174 -13.12 3.78 -4.03
CA GLU A 174 -11.94 2.94 -3.82
C GLU A 174 -10.96 3.59 -2.82
N ASP A 175 -10.65 4.87 -2.99
CA ASP A 175 -9.80 5.63 -2.08
C ASP A 175 -10.39 5.71 -0.66
N LEU A 176 -11.71 5.89 -0.55
CA LEU A 176 -12.40 5.89 0.74
C LEU A 176 -12.37 4.52 1.41
N CYS A 177 -12.49 3.43 0.64
CA CYS A 177 -12.26 2.08 1.16
C CYS A 177 -10.84 1.94 1.71
N ALA A 178 -9.83 2.44 1.00
CA ALA A 178 -8.45 2.42 1.48
C ALA A 178 -8.28 3.23 2.78
N VAL A 179 -8.91 4.42 2.88
CA VAL A 179 -8.88 5.26 4.09
C VAL A 179 -9.51 4.57 5.31
N ALA A 180 -10.60 3.82 5.10
CA ALA A 180 -11.31 3.13 6.17
C ALA A 180 -10.71 1.76 6.53
N GLU A 181 -9.63 1.33 5.84
CA GLU A 181 -9.16 -0.06 5.86
C GLU A 181 -10.29 -1.06 5.53
N GLY A 182 -11.16 -0.66 4.60
CA GLY A 182 -12.33 -1.40 4.15
C GLY A 182 -12.12 -2.13 2.83
N THR A 183 -13.17 -2.79 2.34
CA THR A 183 -13.14 -3.55 1.08
C THR A 183 -14.03 -2.88 0.04
N PHE A 184 -13.47 -2.64 -1.14
CA PHE A 184 -14.24 -2.20 -2.31
C PHE A 184 -14.78 -3.40 -3.09
N HIS A 185 -16.03 -3.29 -3.55
CA HIS A 185 -16.73 -4.27 -4.35
C HIS A 185 -17.33 -3.59 -5.57
N HIS A 186 -17.20 -4.23 -6.74
CA HIS A 186 -17.76 -3.73 -7.98
C HIS A 186 -18.88 -4.65 -8.45
N ALA A 187 -20.12 -4.14 -8.45
CA ALA A 187 -21.33 -4.87 -8.82
C ALA A 187 -21.87 -4.42 -10.18
N ARG A 188 -22.27 -5.38 -11.02
CA ARG A 188 -23.03 -5.12 -12.25
C ARG A 188 -24.50 -4.81 -11.95
N LEU A 189 -25.16 -4.13 -12.90
CA LEU A 189 -26.60 -3.86 -12.90
C LEU A 189 -27.42 -5.12 -13.22
N ALA A 190 -27.23 -6.19 -12.45
CA ALA A 190 -27.99 -7.43 -12.57
C ALA A 190 -28.20 -8.07 -11.19
N LEU A 191 -29.37 -8.70 -10.99
CA LEU A 191 -29.72 -9.46 -9.79
C LEU A 191 -29.58 -10.98 -9.98
N SER A 192 -29.50 -11.48 -11.22
CA SER A 192 -29.35 -12.91 -11.53
C SER A 192 -28.35 -13.17 -12.66
N GLY A 193 -27.70 -14.33 -12.65
CA GLY A 193 -26.61 -14.70 -13.58
C GLY A 193 -27.00 -14.94 -15.04
N GLY A 194 -28.23 -14.61 -15.47
CA GLY A 194 -28.79 -15.01 -16.76
C GLY A 194 -28.77 -13.95 -17.88
N GLY A 195 -28.46 -12.68 -17.59
CA GLY A 195 -28.55 -11.61 -18.59
C GLY A 195 -27.23 -11.35 -19.33
N ARG A 196 -27.12 -11.73 -20.61
CA ARG A 196 -26.08 -11.16 -21.50
C ARG A 196 -26.43 -9.69 -21.77
N ASP A 197 -25.88 -8.78 -20.98
CA ASP A 197 -25.97 -7.36 -21.28
C ASP A 197 -25.06 -7.04 -22.48
N ARG A 198 -25.65 -6.78 -23.65
CA ARG A 198 -24.92 -6.40 -24.88
C ARG A 198 -24.45 -4.94 -24.86
N LEU A 199 -24.71 -4.18 -23.78
CA LEU A 199 -24.40 -2.75 -23.68
C LEU A 199 -23.23 -2.40 -22.74
N SER A 200 -22.63 -3.37 -22.02
CA SER A 200 -21.49 -3.09 -21.15
C SER A 200 -20.19 -2.86 -21.95
N ARG A 201 -19.97 -1.62 -22.39
CA ARG A 201 -18.70 -1.12 -22.94
C ARG A 201 -17.67 -0.82 -21.83
N ALA A 202 -17.66 -1.62 -20.76
CA ALA A 202 -16.71 -1.45 -19.67
C ALA A 202 -15.30 -1.89 -20.12
N PRO A 203 -14.23 -1.13 -19.81
CA PRO A 203 -12.86 -1.52 -20.13
C PRO A 203 -12.52 -2.87 -19.47
N ARG A 204 -11.76 -3.71 -20.17
CA ARG A 204 -11.31 -5.01 -19.66
C ARG A 204 -10.32 -4.80 -18.50
N THR A 205 -10.82 -4.85 -17.26
CA THR A 205 -10.02 -5.17 -16.07
C THR A 205 -10.07 -6.68 -15.83
N ASN A 206 -9.02 -7.26 -15.24
CA ASN A 206 -8.92 -8.69 -14.95
C ASN A 206 -9.99 -9.13 -13.94
N GLY A 207 -11.11 -9.65 -14.44
CA GLY A 207 -12.24 -10.18 -13.67
C GLY A 207 -13.58 -9.61 -14.17
N ARG A 208 -14.55 -10.46 -14.46
CA ARG A 208 -15.93 -10.03 -14.76
C ARG A 208 -16.57 -9.58 -13.43
N PRO A 209 -17.11 -8.35 -13.30
CA PRO A 209 -17.75 -7.94 -12.05
C PRO A 209 -18.97 -8.81 -11.72
N ASP A 210 -19.15 -9.07 -10.42
CA ASP A 210 -20.21 -9.89 -9.85
C ASP A 210 -21.57 -9.20 -9.97
N THR A 211 -22.66 -9.96 -9.82
CA THR A 211 -24.01 -9.38 -9.75
C THR A 211 -24.21 -8.66 -8.41
N LEU A 212 -25.08 -7.66 -8.35
CA LEU A 212 -25.37 -6.92 -7.12
C LEU A 212 -25.83 -7.86 -5.98
N SER A 213 -26.68 -8.83 -6.31
CA SER A 213 -27.14 -9.86 -5.37
C SER A 213 -25.97 -10.71 -4.85
N SER A 214 -25.14 -11.27 -5.73
CA SER A 214 -23.97 -12.05 -5.30
C SER A 214 -22.96 -11.24 -4.48
N THR A 215 -22.76 -9.95 -4.80
CA THR A 215 -21.89 -9.06 -4.04
C THR A 215 -22.41 -8.90 -2.61
N LEU A 216 -23.70 -8.61 -2.40
CA LEU A 216 -24.25 -8.48 -1.05
C LEU A 216 -24.35 -9.82 -0.32
N SER A 217 -24.59 -10.95 -0.99
CA SER A 217 -24.50 -12.27 -0.38
C SER A 217 -23.08 -12.59 0.12
N ASN A 218 -22.05 -12.24 -0.66
CA ASN A 218 -20.65 -12.39 -0.24
C ASN A 218 -20.34 -11.51 0.98
N ILE A 219 -20.80 -10.25 0.99
CA ILE A 219 -20.66 -9.37 2.15
C ILE A 219 -21.43 -9.94 3.34
N SER A 220 -22.62 -10.51 3.14
CA SER A 220 -23.41 -11.19 4.18
C SER A 220 -22.63 -12.33 4.82
N SER A 221 -22.01 -13.19 4.02
CA SER A 221 -21.15 -14.28 4.52
C SER A 221 -19.91 -13.76 5.28
N ALA A 222 -19.28 -12.69 4.80
CA ALA A 222 -18.16 -12.05 5.50
C ALA A 222 -18.59 -11.47 6.85
N VAL A 223 -19.74 -10.80 6.91
CA VAL A 223 -20.32 -10.21 8.13
C VAL A 223 -20.77 -11.31 9.11
N SER A 224 -21.24 -12.46 8.62
CA SER A 224 -21.53 -13.63 9.44
C SER A 224 -20.30 -14.18 10.14
N SER A 225 -19.17 -14.26 9.42
CA SER A 225 -17.90 -14.77 9.93
C SER A 225 -17.30 -13.92 11.06
N LEU A 226 -17.69 -12.63 11.15
CA LEU A 226 -17.29 -11.76 12.26
C LEU A 226 -17.79 -12.28 13.64
N CYS A 227 -18.78 -13.17 13.69
CA CYS A 227 -19.26 -13.79 14.92
C CYS A 227 -18.40 -14.95 15.43
N SER A 228 -17.65 -15.63 14.56
CA SER A 228 -17.00 -16.92 14.86
C SER A 228 -15.54 -16.80 15.31
N SER A 229 -14.94 -15.61 15.19
CA SER A 229 -13.52 -15.36 15.47
C SER A 229 -13.34 -14.16 16.40
N TYR A 230 -14.06 -14.12 17.52
CA TYR A 230 -13.71 -13.23 18.64
C TYR A 230 -12.98 -14.01 19.73
N SER A 231 -11.69 -14.26 19.49
CA SER A 231 -10.74 -14.26 20.59
C SER A 231 -10.75 -12.86 21.21
N THR A 232 -10.99 -12.76 22.51
CA THR A 232 -10.98 -11.53 23.31
C THR A 232 -9.61 -10.86 23.40
N LYS A 233 -8.62 -11.30 22.61
CA LYS A 233 -7.42 -10.52 22.36
C LYS A 233 -7.81 -9.31 21.52
N VAL A 234 -8.15 -8.21 22.21
CA VAL A 234 -7.93 -6.85 21.70
C VAL A 234 -6.57 -6.87 21.03
N PRO A 235 -6.47 -6.67 19.72
CA PRO A 235 -5.17 -6.41 19.16
C PRO A 235 -4.85 -5.01 19.65
N LYS A 236 -4.05 -4.98 20.72
CA LYS A 236 -3.42 -3.76 21.19
C LYS A 236 -2.81 -3.09 19.94
N PRO A 237 -2.68 -1.75 19.86
CA PRO A 237 -1.62 -1.19 19.04
C PRO A 237 -0.39 -2.07 19.31
N LEU A 238 0.14 -2.71 18.28
CA LEU A 238 1.23 -3.66 18.43
C LEU A 238 2.32 -2.90 19.17
N ALA A 239 2.42 -3.15 20.48
CA ALA A 239 3.39 -2.49 21.31
C ALA A 239 4.73 -2.87 20.72
N LEU A 240 5.57 -1.87 20.46
CA LEU A 240 6.94 -2.16 20.06
C LEU A 240 7.54 -3.05 21.15
N GLU A 241 8.38 -4.01 20.76
CA GLU A 241 9.18 -4.71 21.74
C GLU A 241 10.03 -3.69 22.51
N ASP A 242 9.94 -3.70 23.85
CA ASP A 242 10.81 -2.89 24.71
C ASP A 242 12.23 -3.44 24.60
N VAL A 243 13.10 -2.71 23.90
CA VAL A 243 14.47 -3.14 23.56
C VAL A 243 15.34 -3.35 24.81
N GLU A 244 15.00 -2.71 25.93
CA GLU A 244 15.74 -2.79 27.20
C GLU A 244 15.23 -3.88 28.17
N GLU A 245 13.97 -4.33 28.05
CA GLU A 245 13.34 -5.31 28.96
C GLU A 245 13.22 -6.73 28.38
N ALA A 246 13.58 -6.93 27.12
CA ALA A 246 13.64 -8.27 26.52
C ALA A 246 14.91 -8.99 26.99
N GLU A 247 14.91 -9.45 28.25
CA GLU A 247 15.63 -10.68 28.56
C GLU A 247 15.31 -11.70 27.46
N TRP A 248 16.35 -12.40 27.03
CA TRP A 248 16.44 -13.32 25.89
C TRP A 248 15.54 -14.57 26.03
N ASN A 249 14.32 -14.39 26.53
CA ASN A 249 13.38 -15.42 26.87
C ASN A 249 12.60 -15.81 25.61
N ASN A 250 12.58 -17.12 25.34
CA ASN A 250 11.92 -17.77 24.21
C ASN A 250 10.38 -17.68 24.24
N THR A 251 9.81 -16.87 25.14
CA THR A 251 8.37 -16.67 25.30
C THR A 251 7.93 -15.49 24.42
N ASN A 252 6.80 -15.60 23.72
CA ASN A 252 6.25 -14.63 22.75
C ASN A 252 6.79 -14.75 21.30
N GLN A 253 6.78 -15.96 20.75
CA GLN A 253 7.04 -16.21 19.34
C GLN A 253 6.13 -17.33 18.84
N ASP A 254 5.55 -17.14 17.65
CA ASP A 254 4.77 -18.15 16.95
C ASP A 254 5.64 -18.87 15.92
N THR A 255 5.24 -20.07 15.54
CA THR A 255 5.92 -20.86 14.50
C THR A 255 4.96 -21.15 13.37
N TYR A 256 5.43 -20.98 12.14
CA TYR A 256 4.63 -21.13 10.93
C TYR A 256 5.35 -22.08 9.97
N TYR A 257 4.57 -22.90 9.26
CA TYR A 257 5.01 -23.51 8.01
C TYR A 257 4.99 -22.45 6.92
N CYS A 258 5.98 -22.49 6.04
CA CYS A 258 6.08 -21.51 4.97
C CYS A 258 6.83 -22.02 3.75
N ASP A 259 6.51 -21.40 2.62
CA ASP A 259 7.31 -21.46 1.40
C ASP A 259 8.15 -20.20 1.26
N LYS A 260 9.39 -20.37 0.81
CA LYS A 260 10.24 -19.28 0.35
C LYS A 260 10.00 -19.07 -1.14
N LEU A 261 9.65 -17.87 -1.54
CA LEU A 261 9.31 -17.47 -2.89
C LEU A 261 10.35 -16.49 -3.45
N TYR A 262 10.62 -16.60 -4.75
CA TYR A 262 11.51 -15.72 -5.48
C TYR A 262 10.84 -15.19 -6.76
N LEU A 263 11.26 -14.01 -7.20
CA LEU A 263 10.73 -13.41 -8.43
C LEU A 263 11.46 -13.94 -9.66
N GLN A 264 10.79 -14.80 -10.44
CA GLN A 264 11.26 -15.28 -11.75
C GLN A 264 10.42 -14.63 -12.85
N GLY A 265 11.05 -13.81 -13.69
CA GLY A 265 10.32 -12.98 -14.65
C GLY A 265 9.30 -12.07 -13.96
N SER A 266 8.02 -12.25 -14.27
CA SER A 266 6.89 -11.54 -13.65
C SER A 266 6.16 -12.34 -12.57
N ALA A 267 6.56 -13.60 -12.31
CA ALA A 267 5.89 -14.53 -11.38
C ALA A 267 6.68 -14.71 -10.07
N LEU A 268 5.95 -14.92 -8.97
CA LEU A 268 6.55 -15.39 -7.72
C LEU A 268 6.51 -16.91 -7.76
N GLU A 269 7.69 -17.52 -7.85
CA GLU A 269 7.86 -18.96 -7.91
C GLU A 269 8.38 -19.48 -6.57
N VAL A 270 8.05 -20.73 -6.26
CA VAL A 270 8.54 -21.36 -5.03
C VAL A 270 10.00 -21.73 -5.19
N GLN A 271 10.86 -21.18 -4.33
CA GLN A 271 12.28 -21.52 -4.27
C GLN A 271 12.52 -22.71 -3.35
N GLU A 272 11.94 -22.68 -2.15
CA GLU A 272 12.07 -23.70 -1.12
C GLU A 272 10.69 -23.96 -0.49
N ARG A 273 10.39 -25.22 -0.19
CA ARG A 273 9.13 -25.68 0.39
C ARG A 273 9.30 -26.19 1.81
N ASP A 274 8.20 -26.25 2.54
CA ASP A 274 8.07 -26.92 3.83
C ASP A 274 9.10 -26.43 4.87
N LEU A 275 9.45 -25.15 4.78
CA LEU A 275 10.29 -24.49 5.77
C LEU A 275 9.45 -24.17 7.00
N MET A 276 10.10 -24.19 8.16
CA MET A 276 9.51 -23.67 9.39
C MET A 276 10.23 -22.41 9.83
N VAL A 277 9.45 -21.40 10.22
CA VAL A 277 9.97 -20.13 10.69
C VAL A 277 9.34 -19.77 12.01
N SER A 278 10.13 -19.21 12.91
CA SER A 278 9.64 -18.65 14.17
C SER A 278 9.66 -17.13 14.10
N ILE A 279 8.57 -16.48 14.50
CA ILE A 279 8.38 -15.04 14.37
C ILE A 279 7.92 -14.48 15.71
N ARG A 280 8.50 -13.36 16.14
CA ARG A 280 8.02 -12.63 17.31
C ARG A 280 6.58 -12.17 17.09
N GLU A 281 5.76 -12.29 18.13
CA GLU A 281 4.36 -11.83 18.08
C GLU A 281 4.25 -10.32 17.86
N ARG A 282 5.22 -9.54 18.35
CA ARG A 282 5.24 -8.08 18.26
C ARG A 282 6.34 -7.58 17.32
N PRO A 283 6.09 -6.51 16.56
CA PRO A 283 7.12 -5.85 15.78
C PRO A 283 8.08 -5.12 16.71
N PHE A 284 9.37 -5.16 16.41
CA PHE A 284 10.38 -4.36 17.11
C PHE A 284 10.56 -2.98 16.46
N ALA A 285 10.09 -2.80 15.21
CA ALA A 285 10.13 -1.54 14.51
C ALA A 285 8.93 -1.36 13.59
N VAL A 286 8.58 -0.10 13.31
CA VAL A 286 7.44 0.27 12.47
C VAL A 286 7.87 1.37 11.50
N GLY A 287 7.85 1.08 10.21
CA GLY A 287 8.12 2.05 9.14
C GLY A 287 6.84 2.78 8.71
N GLY A 288 6.87 3.55 7.62
CA GLY A 288 5.67 4.20 7.09
C GLY A 288 4.61 3.18 6.65
N MET A 289 5.02 2.18 5.86
CA MET A 289 4.13 1.22 5.20
C MET A 289 4.10 -0.17 5.85
N ARG A 290 5.06 -0.50 6.72
CA ARG A 290 5.29 -1.88 7.19
C ARG A 290 5.57 -1.98 8.70
N HIS A 291 5.21 -3.13 9.26
CA HIS A 291 5.67 -3.61 10.56
C HIS A 291 6.88 -4.54 10.35
N CYS A 292 7.90 -4.43 11.21
CA CYS A 292 9.10 -5.26 11.17
C CYS A 292 9.14 -6.20 12.37
N PHE A 293 9.13 -7.50 12.11
CA PHE A 293 9.15 -8.55 13.12
C PHE A 293 10.50 -9.25 13.10
N ARG A 294 11.02 -9.59 14.29
CA ARG A 294 12.18 -10.48 14.37
C ARG A 294 11.76 -11.90 14.06
N MET A 295 12.56 -12.59 13.26
CA MET A 295 12.24 -13.89 12.68
C MET A 295 13.46 -14.79 12.67
N TRP A 296 13.25 -16.10 12.76
CA TRP A 296 14.29 -17.11 12.62
C TRP A 296 13.86 -18.23 11.69
N ASN A 297 14.74 -18.64 10.79
CA ASN A 297 14.55 -19.85 9.99
C ASN A 297 14.96 -21.08 10.83
N LEU A 298 14.06 -22.06 10.94
CA LEU A 298 14.27 -23.33 11.67
C LEU A 298 14.60 -24.52 10.74
N GLY A 299 14.69 -24.28 9.43
CA GLY A 299 14.94 -25.29 8.40
C GLY A 299 13.73 -26.20 8.12
N ALA A 300 13.92 -27.16 7.22
CA ALA A 300 12.91 -28.15 6.87
C ALA A 300 12.57 -29.03 8.10
N GLY A 301 11.29 -29.06 8.48
CA GLY A 301 10.79 -29.85 9.61
C GLY A 301 11.22 -29.39 11.01
N GLY A 302 11.72 -28.14 11.16
CA GLY A 302 11.95 -27.51 12.47
C GLY A 302 13.11 -28.07 13.30
N ARG A 303 14.01 -28.87 12.70
CA ARG A 303 15.11 -29.55 13.40
C ARG A 303 16.41 -28.73 13.49
N SER A 304 16.48 -27.57 12.85
CA SER A 304 17.69 -26.75 12.85
C SER A 304 17.74 -25.83 14.07
N ARG A 305 18.94 -25.60 14.64
CA ARG A 305 19.15 -24.52 15.62
C ARG A 305 18.72 -23.19 14.99
N LYS A 306 18.29 -22.20 15.79
CA LYS A 306 17.97 -20.83 15.31
C LYS A 306 19.23 -20.20 14.68
N VAL A 307 19.55 -20.50 13.41
CA VAL A 307 20.85 -20.13 12.82
C VAL A 307 20.80 -18.73 12.20
N ASN A 308 19.64 -18.31 11.66
CA ASN A 308 19.55 -17.06 10.89
C ASN A 308 18.63 -16.06 11.58
N ASN A 309 19.19 -14.96 12.10
CA ASN A 309 18.44 -13.82 12.62
C ASN A 309 17.95 -12.97 11.44
N LEU A 310 16.65 -13.00 11.19
CA LEU A 310 15.98 -12.38 10.05
C LEU A 310 14.99 -11.31 10.52
N VAL A 311 14.56 -10.48 9.59
CA VAL A 311 13.46 -9.54 9.76
C VAL A 311 12.37 -9.87 8.75
N GLY A 312 11.18 -10.19 9.25
CA GLY A 312 9.98 -10.30 8.44
C GLY A 312 9.24 -8.97 8.41
N LYS A 313 9.05 -8.40 7.22
CA LYS A 313 8.32 -7.15 7.01
C LYS A 313 6.92 -7.44 6.47
N GLN A 314 5.91 -6.98 7.19
CA GLN A 314 4.50 -7.10 6.79
C GLN A 314 3.92 -5.74 6.45
N SER A 315 3.14 -5.66 5.36
CA SER A 315 2.33 -4.48 5.05
C SER A 315 1.41 -4.12 6.23
N LYS A 316 1.30 -2.83 6.54
CA LYS A 316 0.28 -2.31 7.46
C LYS A 316 -1.11 -2.26 6.82
N PHE A 317 -1.15 -2.22 5.50
CA PHE A 317 -2.39 -2.08 4.74
C PHE A 317 -2.98 -3.46 4.48
N TYR A 318 -4.24 -3.62 4.88
CA TYR A 318 -5.06 -4.75 4.49
C TYR A 318 -5.57 -4.51 3.07
N VAL A 319 -5.05 -5.30 2.12
CA VAL A 319 -5.39 -5.23 0.69
C VAL A 319 -5.71 -6.65 0.19
N SER A 320 -6.28 -6.78 -1.01
CA SER A 320 -6.49 -8.11 -1.59
C SER A 320 -5.16 -8.87 -1.75
N VAL A 321 -5.20 -10.21 -1.71
CA VAL A 321 -4.01 -11.06 -1.93
C VAL A 321 -3.30 -10.70 -3.23
N ALA A 322 -4.04 -10.41 -4.30
CA ALA A 322 -3.48 -10.00 -5.59
C ALA A 322 -2.73 -8.66 -5.52
N GLN A 323 -3.25 -7.68 -4.78
CA GLN A 323 -2.57 -6.39 -4.56
C GLN A 323 -1.34 -6.55 -3.67
N GLN A 324 -1.42 -7.36 -2.62
CA GLN A 324 -0.29 -7.68 -1.75
C GLN A 324 0.85 -8.32 -2.53
N VAL A 325 0.55 -9.36 -3.32
CA VAL A 325 1.52 -10.03 -4.19
C VAL A 325 2.12 -9.05 -5.21
N ARG A 326 1.31 -8.16 -5.79
CA ARG A 326 1.81 -7.13 -6.72
C ARG A 326 2.79 -6.17 -6.05
N GLY A 327 2.47 -5.70 -4.84
CA GLY A 327 3.36 -4.83 -4.06
C GLY A 327 4.68 -5.51 -3.72
N LEU A 328 4.63 -6.77 -3.26
CA LEU A 328 5.84 -7.55 -2.97
C LEU A 328 6.73 -7.74 -4.21
N LYS A 329 6.14 -8.00 -5.38
CA LYS A 329 6.90 -8.06 -6.65
C LYS A 329 7.60 -6.74 -6.95
N GLN A 330 6.94 -5.60 -6.74
CA GLN A 330 7.53 -4.28 -6.94
C GLN A 330 8.67 -4.00 -5.95
N GLU A 331 8.53 -4.39 -4.68
CA GLU A 331 9.60 -4.29 -3.67
C GLU A 331 10.82 -5.16 -4.05
N LEU A 332 10.61 -6.40 -4.51
CA LEU A 332 11.69 -7.25 -5.01
C LEU A 332 12.39 -6.64 -6.23
N LEU A 333 11.66 -5.99 -7.14
CA LEU A 333 12.23 -5.28 -8.28
C LEU A 333 13.10 -4.08 -7.83
N CYS A 334 12.65 -3.34 -6.82
CA CYS A 334 13.43 -2.25 -6.22
C CYS A 334 14.76 -2.77 -5.65
N HIS A 335 14.71 -3.82 -4.82
CA HIS A 335 15.91 -4.44 -4.25
C HIS A 335 16.85 -4.94 -5.34
N ARG A 336 16.33 -5.63 -6.37
CA ARG A 336 17.15 -6.15 -7.47
C ARG A 336 17.87 -5.05 -8.23
N LEU A 337 17.17 -3.97 -8.59
CA LEU A 337 17.79 -2.84 -9.29
C LEU A 337 18.83 -2.14 -8.38
N ALA A 338 18.47 -1.87 -7.13
CA ALA A 338 19.38 -1.23 -6.18
C ALA A 338 20.66 -2.04 -5.98
N ARG A 339 20.57 -3.37 -5.90
CA ARG A 339 21.72 -4.28 -5.83
C ARG A 339 22.59 -4.22 -7.08
N GLN A 340 21.98 -4.26 -8.27
CA GLN A 340 22.72 -4.13 -9.52
C GLN A 340 23.46 -2.79 -9.60
N GLN A 341 22.80 -1.70 -9.25
CA GLN A 341 23.42 -0.38 -9.20
C GLN A 341 24.53 -0.29 -8.14
N ALA A 342 24.35 -0.90 -6.97
CA ALA A 342 25.37 -0.95 -5.93
C ALA A 342 26.62 -1.70 -6.39
N THR A 343 26.48 -2.83 -7.09
CA THR A 343 27.62 -3.55 -7.69
C THR A 343 28.40 -2.65 -8.66
N LEU A 344 27.70 -1.95 -9.55
CA LEU A 344 28.33 -1.02 -10.49
C LEU A 344 29.02 0.14 -9.78
N PHE A 345 28.35 0.76 -8.80
CA PHE A 345 28.89 1.85 -8.01
C PHE A 345 30.15 1.43 -7.24
N ASN A 346 30.10 0.29 -6.57
CA ASN A 346 31.20 -0.27 -5.79
C ASN A 346 32.43 -0.48 -6.67
N SER A 347 32.26 -1.02 -7.88
CA SER A 347 33.37 -1.22 -8.82
C SER A 347 34.11 0.07 -9.18
N ARG A 348 33.40 1.21 -9.20
CA ARG A 348 33.98 2.52 -9.53
C ARG A 348 34.59 3.23 -8.32
N VAL A 349 33.98 3.07 -7.14
CA VAL A 349 34.45 3.67 -5.88
C VAL A 349 35.70 3.01 -5.32
N THR A 350 36.04 1.77 -5.70
CA THR A 350 37.29 1.11 -5.27
C THR A 350 38.53 1.98 -5.52
N SER A 351 38.58 2.71 -6.63
CA SER A 351 39.70 3.62 -6.94
C SER A 351 39.74 4.86 -6.05
N PHE A 352 38.60 5.34 -5.57
CA PHE A 352 38.51 6.45 -4.62
C PHE A 352 39.11 6.07 -3.26
N ALA A 353 38.83 4.84 -2.80
CA ALA A 353 39.26 4.32 -1.50
C ALA A 353 40.79 4.33 -1.29
N VAL A 354 41.56 4.24 -2.38
CA VAL A 354 43.04 4.23 -2.36
C VAL A 354 43.63 5.65 -2.51
N GLY A 355 42.81 6.63 -2.93
CA GLY A 355 43.23 8.00 -3.19
C GLY A 355 43.59 8.80 -1.93
N GLN A 356 44.27 9.94 -2.11
CA GLN A 356 44.64 10.82 -0.99
C GLN A 356 43.43 11.42 -0.27
N VAL A 357 42.35 11.72 -1.00
CA VAL A 357 41.12 12.28 -0.43
C VAL A 357 40.47 11.30 0.56
N ALA A 358 40.52 9.99 0.28
CA ALA A 358 40.01 8.96 1.18
C ALA A 358 40.77 8.87 2.53
N LYS A 359 41.98 9.47 2.62
CA LYS A 359 42.79 9.53 3.83
C LYS A 359 42.49 10.75 4.70
N THR A 360 41.60 11.64 4.26
CA THR A 360 41.23 12.86 5.00
C THR A 360 39.86 12.71 5.68
N PRO A 361 39.57 13.40 6.79
CA PRO A 361 38.23 13.37 7.39
C PRO A 361 37.14 13.91 6.44
N PRO A 362 35.91 13.36 6.46
CA PRO A 362 35.47 12.23 7.28
C PRO A 362 35.84 10.85 6.70
N TYR A 363 36.38 10.81 5.47
CA TYR A 363 36.63 9.59 4.73
C TYR A 363 37.60 8.60 5.40
N ALA A 364 38.58 9.13 6.13
CA ALA A 364 39.55 8.35 6.88
C ALA A 364 38.90 7.37 7.88
N ALA A 365 37.67 7.63 8.33
CA ALA A 365 36.92 6.75 9.24
C ALA A 365 36.61 5.37 8.62
N LEU A 366 36.63 5.24 7.28
CA LEU A 366 36.40 3.98 6.57
C LEU A 366 37.69 3.25 6.17
N ARG A 367 38.86 3.69 6.61
CA ARG A 367 40.15 3.14 6.15
C ARG A 367 40.31 1.63 6.36
N SER A 368 39.67 1.08 7.39
CA SER A 368 39.66 -0.36 7.71
C SER A 368 38.35 -1.07 7.33
N LYS A 369 37.44 -0.39 6.63
CA LYS A 369 36.10 -0.91 6.27
C LYS A 369 35.93 -1.03 4.75
N PRO A 370 35.11 -1.97 4.26
CA PRO A 370 34.83 -2.08 2.83
C PRO A 370 34.02 -0.86 2.36
N TRP A 371 34.52 -0.13 1.36
CA TRP A 371 33.92 1.12 0.86
C TRP A 371 32.60 0.97 0.10
N GLY A 372 32.25 -0.26 -0.29
CA GLY A 372 31.08 -0.55 -1.11
C GLY A 372 29.80 -0.69 -0.30
N LEU A 373 28.69 -0.26 -0.89
CA LEU A 373 27.34 -0.49 -0.37
C LEU A 373 26.92 -1.93 -0.60
N GLN A 374 26.33 -2.54 0.42
CA GLN A 374 25.76 -3.88 0.37
C GLN A 374 24.26 -3.75 0.55
N VAL A 375 23.50 -3.81 -0.55
CA VAL A 375 22.04 -3.81 -0.48
C VAL A 375 21.58 -5.22 -0.12
N ALA A 376 20.81 -5.33 0.97
CA ALA A 376 20.33 -6.58 1.53
C ALA A 376 19.57 -7.40 0.49
N GLU A 377 19.83 -8.71 0.49
CA GLU A 377 18.96 -9.65 -0.19
C GLU A 377 17.60 -9.68 0.52
N CYS A 378 16.54 -9.81 -0.25
CA CYS A 378 15.21 -10.00 0.29
C CYS A 378 14.47 -11.06 -0.52
N ASP A 379 13.71 -11.88 0.21
CA ASP A 379 12.89 -12.96 -0.35
C ASP A 379 11.45 -12.77 0.15
N VAL A 380 10.48 -13.42 -0.51
CA VAL A 380 9.11 -13.42 -0.02
C VAL A 380 8.84 -14.74 0.68
N TYR A 381 8.37 -14.68 1.92
CA TYR A 381 7.90 -15.85 2.63
C TYR A 381 6.38 -15.86 2.59
N ARG A 382 5.80 -16.99 2.17
CA ARG A 382 4.36 -17.26 2.25
C ARG A 382 4.14 -18.25 3.38
N LEU A 383 3.56 -17.77 4.48
CA LEU A 383 3.34 -18.52 5.70
C LEU A 383 1.90 -19.00 5.73
N GLU A 384 1.69 -20.24 6.14
CA GLU A 384 0.35 -20.77 6.43
C GLU A 384 -0.20 -20.09 7.68
N ASP A 385 -1.23 -19.26 7.50
CA ASP A 385 -1.88 -18.53 8.59
C ASP A 385 -3.39 -18.48 8.33
N PRO A 386 -4.17 -19.40 8.94
CA PRO A 386 -5.62 -19.45 8.77
C PRO A 386 -6.36 -18.18 9.21
N CYS A 387 -5.70 -17.28 9.94
CA CYS A 387 -6.29 -16.01 10.38
C CYS A 387 -6.18 -14.89 9.32
N GLU A 388 -5.35 -15.07 8.29
CA GLU A 388 -5.16 -14.09 7.22
C GLU A 388 -6.09 -14.35 6.03
N LEU A 389 -6.39 -13.30 5.27
CA LEU A 389 -7.25 -13.40 4.08
C LEU A 389 -6.60 -14.34 3.05
N GLY A 390 -7.29 -15.44 2.72
CA GLY A 390 -6.76 -16.47 1.81
C GLY A 390 -5.89 -17.52 2.49
N GLY A 391 -5.82 -17.55 3.83
CA GLY A 391 -5.12 -18.56 4.61
C GLY A 391 -3.60 -18.43 4.62
N PHE A 392 -3.06 -17.33 4.09
CA PHE A 392 -1.62 -17.09 4.02
C PHE A 392 -1.24 -15.69 4.47
N ARG A 393 -0.18 -15.60 5.26
CA ARG A 393 0.54 -14.36 5.57
C ARG A 393 1.73 -14.24 4.64
N TYR A 394 1.91 -13.08 4.00
CA TYR A 394 3.10 -12.82 3.18
C TYR A 394 4.02 -11.82 3.85
N LEU A 395 5.31 -12.15 3.93
CA LEU A 395 6.36 -11.29 4.49
C LEU A 395 7.46 -11.08 3.45
N LEU A 396 7.96 -9.86 3.35
CA LEU A 396 9.28 -9.62 2.75
C LEU A 396 10.32 -9.88 3.84
N VAL A 397 11.25 -10.79 3.60
CA VAL A 397 12.21 -11.26 4.60
C VAL A 397 13.62 -10.91 4.18
N GLU A 398 14.39 -10.37 5.11
CA GLU A 398 15.79 -9.96 4.92
C GLU A 398 16.63 -10.25 6.17
N PRO A 399 17.98 -10.19 6.08
CA PRO A 399 18.84 -10.30 7.26
C PRO A 399 18.59 -9.19 8.29
N PHE A 400 18.65 -9.54 9.58
CA PHE A 400 18.65 -8.54 10.64
C PHE A 400 19.94 -7.72 10.62
N LEU A 401 19.81 -6.39 10.58
CA LEU A 401 20.94 -5.46 10.62
C LEU A 401 21.20 -4.99 12.05
N GLU A 402 22.28 -5.48 12.65
CA GLU A 402 22.69 -5.09 13.99
C GLU A 402 23.49 -3.77 13.98
N GLY A 403 23.02 -2.78 14.75
CA GLY A 403 23.70 -1.50 14.94
C GLY A 403 22.79 -0.29 14.75
N LYS A 404 23.39 0.91 14.65
CA LYS A 404 22.64 2.16 14.55
C LYS A 404 22.07 2.35 13.15
N TYR A 405 20.75 2.24 13.04
CA TYR A 405 20.02 2.44 11.80
C TYR A 405 19.93 3.93 11.44
N LEU A 406 20.30 4.29 10.21
CA LEU A 406 20.20 5.65 9.68
C LEU A 406 19.51 5.65 8.31
N LYS A 407 18.62 6.62 8.11
CA LYS A 407 18.05 6.97 6.80
C LYS A 407 18.80 8.17 6.25
N TYR A 408 19.68 7.96 5.26
CA TYR A 408 20.57 8.99 4.73
C TYR A 408 19.87 9.92 3.74
N ASN A 409 18.96 9.39 2.93
CA ASN A 409 18.05 10.16 2.08
C ASN A 409 16.69 9.49 2.00
N GLY A 410 15.71 10.18 1.41
CA GLY A 410 14.33 9.72 1.29
C GLY A 410 13.78 9.78 -0.13
N ASN A 411 12.69 9.05 -0.37
CA ASN A 411 11.94 9.08 -1.63
C ASN A 411 11.17 10.39 -1.88
N ASN A 412 11.16 11.31 -0.91
CA ASN A 412 10.50 12.61 -0.98
C ASN A 412 11.47 13.81 -1.05
N GLY A 413 12.73 13.59 -1.45
CA GLY A 413 13.76 14.63 -1.45
C GLY A 413 14.40 14.89 -0.08
N TYR A 414 13.99 14.16 0.96
CA TYR A 414 14.64 14.22 2.27
C TYR A 414 16.13 13.87 2.17
N ILE A 415 16.97 14.66 2.84
CA ILE A 415 18.41 14.41 3.02
C ILE A 415 18.72 14.61 4.50
N LEU A 416 19.33 13.60 5.12
CA LEU A 416 19.69 13.65 6.54
C LEU A 416 20.64 14.82 6.82
N ASN A 417 20.35 15.60 7.88
CA ASN A 417 21.29 16.60 8.36
C ASN A 417 22.52 15.93 8.97
N LYS A 418 23.72 16.35 8.56
CA LYS A 418 24.99 15.79 9.06
C LYS A 418 25.35 16.21 10.48
N SER A 419 24.66 17.21 11.02
CA SER A 419 24.92 17.75 12.35
C SER A 419 24.70 16.64 13.39
N GLY A 420 25.70 16.38 14.22
CA GLY A 420 25.65 15.31 15.24
C GLY A 420 26.01 13.91 14.72
N LEU A 421 26.36 13.75 13.44
CA LEU A 421 26.95 12.50 12.94
C LEU A 421 28.43 12.41 13.30
N ASP A 422 28.84 11.25 13.80
CA ASP A 422 30.26 10.89 13.90
C ASP A 422 30.91 10.77 12.50
N ASP A 423 32.23 10.67 12.46
CA ASP A 423 32.96 10.69 11.18
C ASP A 423 32.63 9.49 10.29
N GLU A 424 32.36 8.32 10.88
CA GLU A 424 31.95 7.14 10.11
C GLU A 424 30.57 7.36 9.48
N GLN A 425 29.58 7.79 10.27
CA GLN A 425 28.22 8.09 9.80
C GLN A 425 28.24 9.20 8.75
N ARG A 426 29.08 10.21 8.93
CA ARG A 426 29.27 11.29 7.94
C ARG A 426 29.87 10.75 6.65
N CYS A 427 30.78 9.78 6.72
CA CYS A 427 31.32 9.13 5.54
C CYS A 427 30.25 8.30 4.83
N TRP A 428 29.50 7.44 5.52
CA TRP A 428 28.42 6.66 4.91
C TRP A 428 27.32 7.55 4.32
N TRP A 429 27.01 8.68 4.97
CA TRP A 429 26.17 9.71 4.38
C TRP A 429 26.70 10.18 3.02
N THR A 430 28.00 10.43 2.89
CA THR A 430 28.58 10.90 1.60
C THR A 430 28.51 9.84 0.52
N VAL A 431 28.75 8.58 0.88
CA VAL A 431 28.63 7.44 -0.02
C VAL A 431 27.17 7.29 -0.48
N ALA A 432 26.20 7.37 0.43
CA ALA A 432 24.77 7.26 0.13
C ALA A 432 24.28 8.36 -0.84
N GLN A 433 24.68 9.62 -0.63
CA GLN A 433 24.29 10.69 -1.56
C GLN A 433 24.93 10.52 -2.94
N ALA A 434 26.20 10.12 -2.99
CA ALA A 434 26.88 9.89 -4.25
C ALA A 434 26.30 8.69 -5.00
N PHE A 435 25.87 7.65 -4.28
CA PHE A 435 25.21 6.48 -4.85
C PHE A 435 23.90 6.84 -5.56
N SER A 436 22.99 7.56 -4.90
CA SER A 436 21.73 7.98 -5.52
C SER A 436 21.96 8.83 -6.79
N HIS A 437 22.89 9.80 -6.74
CA HIS A 437 23.27 10.59 -7.91
C HIS A 437 23.89 9.71 -9.02
N PHE A 438 24.79 8.81 -8.65
CA PHE A 438 25.39 7.86 -9.57
C PHE A 438 24.33 7.04 -10.31
N THR A 439 23.32 6.50 -9.62
CA THR A 439 22.29 5.66 -10.26
C THR A 439 21.51 6.41 -11.33
N HIS A 440 21.20 7.69 -11.09
CA HIS A 440 20.55 8.55 -12.06
C HIS A 440 21.42 8.78 -13.29
N HIS A 441 22.69 9.13 -13.10
CA HIS A 441 23.61 9.34 -14.21
C HIS A 441 23.89 8.05 -14.99
N GLN A 442 24.14 6.95 -14.28
CA GLN A 442 24.47 5.65 -14.84
C GLN A 442 23.35 5.08 -15.71
N THR A 443 22.10 5.42 -15.42
CA THR A 443 20.93 4.98 -16.19
C THR A 443 20.48 6.01 -17.23
N GLY A 444 21.26 7.07 -17.47
CA GLY A 444 20.91 8.12 -18.42
C GLY A 444 19.64 8.91 -18.02
N GLY A 445 19.29 8.94 -16.73
CA GLY A 445 18.09 9.57 -16.21
C GLY A 445 16.82 8.71 -16.27
N GLU A 446 16.93 7.43 -16.62
CA GLU A 446 15.77 6.52 -16.66
C GLU A 446 15.27 6.12 -15.26
N SER A 447 16.17 6.02 -14.28
CA SER A 447 15.81 5.66 -12.90
C SER A 447 16.76 6.26 -11.85
N LEU A 448 16.31 6.39 -10.61
CA LEU A 448 17.11 6.86 -9.47
C LEU A 448 16.80 6.01 -8.24
N VAL A 449 17.83 5.45 -7.60
CA VAL A 449 17.69 4.73 -6.33
C VAL A 449 17.79 5.73 -5.18
N CYS A 450 16.77 5.76 -4.33
CA CYS A 450 16.64 6.61 -3.14
C CYS A 450 16.17 5.78 -1.94
N ASP A 451 15.75 6.44 -0.85
CA ASP A 451 15.53 5.78 0.45
C ASP A 451 16.77 4.96 0.86
N VAL A 452 17.96 5.52 0.69
CA VAL A 452 19.20 4.85 1.10
C VAL A 452 19.28 4.87 2.62
N GLN A 453 19.04 3.71 3.24
CA GLN A 453 18.92 3.55 4.69
C GLN A 453 19.43 2.19 5.16
N GLY A 454 19.91 2.11 6.40
CA GLY A 454 20.42 0.87 6.99
C GLY A 454 21.49 1.11 8.05
N VAL A 455 22.40 0.16 8.22
CA VAL A 455 23.49 0.22 9.23
C VAL A 455 24.84 0.19 8.52
N GLY A 456 25.60 1.27 8.66
CA GLY A 456 26.89 1.42 8.01
C GLY A 456 26.77 1.31 6.49
N ASN A 457 27.44 0.31 5.90
CA ASN A 457 27.38 0.02 4.46
C ASN A 457 26.27 -0.96 4.05
N ASN A 458 25.59 -1.58 5.01
CA ASN A 458 24.47 -2.48 4.76
C ASN A 458 23.20 -1.65 4.58
N ILE A 459 22.68 -1.63 3.36
CA ILE A 459 21.50 -0.88 2.95
C ILE A 459 20.31 -1.82 2.83
N THR A 460 19.15 -1.38 3.26
CA THR A 460 17.89 -2.12 3.14
C THR A 460 16.77 -1.21 2.70
N ASP A 461 15.71 -1.81 2.17
CA ASP A 461 14.46 -1.15 1.85
C ASP A 461 14.60 0.08 0.92
N PRO A 462 15.30 -0.06 -0.23
CA PRO A 462 15.47 1.03 -1.15
C PRO A 462 14.17 1.33 -1.90
N CYS A 463 14.03 2.57 -2.34
CA CYS A 463 12.99 2.99 -3.27
C CYS A 463 13.61 3.36 -4.61
N VAL A 464 12.89 3.12 -5.70
CA VAL A 464 13.33 3.50 -7.05
C VAL A 464 12.30 4.47 -7.63
N HIS A 465 12.78 5.64 -8.05
CA HIS A 465 12.03 6.48 -8.97
C HIS A 465 12.34 6.07 -10.41
N SER A 466 11.33 5.99 -11.27
CA SER A 466 11.49 5.65 -12.69
C SER A 466 10.65 6.55 -13.59
N ARG A 467 11.08 6.78 -14.84
CA ARG A 467 10.29 7.58 -15.79
C ARG A 467 8.88 7.01 -15.99
N LEU A 468 8.73 5.69 -15.95
CA LEU A 468 7.47 4.97 -16.20
C LEU A 468 6.68 4.63 -14.93
N ARG A 469 7.18 4.98 -13.74
CA ARG A 469 6.53 4.69 -12.44
C ARG A 469 6.25 3.20 -12.20
N THR A 470 7.21 2.33 -12.52
CA THR A 470 7.01 0.87 -12.50
C THR A 470 7.39 0.20 -11.16
N TYR A 471 7.97 0.95 -10.22
CA TYR A 471 8.54 0.41 -8.97
C TYR A 471 7.63 0.54 -7.73
N GLY A 472 6.32 0.66 -7.95
CA GLY A 472 5.31 0.62 -6.88
C GLY A 472 5.00 1.96 -6.24
N ALA A 473 4.26 1.94 -5.13
CA ALA A 473 3.64 3.15 -4.54
C ALA A 473 4.64 4.23 -4.08
N GLY A 474 5.91 3.84 -3.84
CA GLY A 474 6.98 4.79 -3.51
C GLY A 474 7.57 5.52 -4.72
N ASP A 475 7.32 5.04 -5.94
CA ASP A 475 7.86 5.60 -7.18
C ASP A 475 7.09 6.88 -7.58
N ARG A 476 7.68 8.04 -7.28
CA ARG A 476 7.14 9.37 -7.62
C ARG A 476 7.54 9.81 -9.04
N GLY A 477 8.21 8.94 -9.78
CA GLY A 477 8.75 9.14 -11.12
C GLY A 477 9.69 10.32 -11.24
N THR A 478 9.66 11.02 -12.38
CA THR A 478 10.58 12.13 -12.66
C THR A 478 10.50 13.27 -11.65
N GLN A 479 9.37 13.44 -10.95
CA GLN A 479 9.27 14.41 -9.86
C GLN A 479 10.14 14.01 -8.67
N GLY A 480 10.08 12.74 -8.23
CA GLY A 480 10.91 12.25 -7.13
C GLY A 480 12.41 12.33 -7.44
N MET A 481 12.79 12.10 -8.71
CA MET A 481 14.17 12.31 -9.16
C MET A 481 14.60 13.77 -9.04
N ARG A 482 13.75 14.70 -9.51
CA ARG A 482 14.02 16.14 -9.43
C ARG A 482 14.13 16.60 -7.97
N ASP A 483 13.20 16.20 -7.10
CA ASP A 483 13.23 16.54 -5.67
C ASP A 483 14.57 16.14 -5.02
N PHE A 484 15.10 14.95 -5.35
CA PHE A 484 16.43 14.54 -4.86
C PHE A 484 17.56 15.40 -5.45
N LEU A 485 17.58 15.60 -6.78
CA LEU A 485 18.66 16.30 -7.47
C LEU A 485 18.73 17.80 -7.09
N GLU A 486 17.59 18.42 -6.80
CA GLU A 486 17.49 19.79 -6.29
C GLU A 486 18.05 19.93 -4.87
N GLY A 487 17.88 18.90 -4.02
CA GLY A 487 18.49 18.86 -2.69
C GLY A 487 19.96 18.42 -2.68
N HIS A 488 20.41 17.72 -3.72
CA HIS A 488 21.73 17.10 -3.76
C HIS A 488 22.86 18.12 -3.97
N ARG A 489 23.90 18.03 -3.13
CA ARG A 489 25.17 18.73 -3.32
C ARG A 489 26.29 17.74 -3.60
N CYS A 490 26.94 17.86 -4.76
CA CYS A 490 28.04 16.99 -5.16
C CYS A 490 29.16 17.00 -4.11
N ASN A 491 29.59 15.78 -3.74
CA ASN A 491 30.69 15.56 -2.80
C ASN A 491 31.93 15.00 -3.52
N ALA A 492 33.00 14.71 -2.78
CA ALA A 492 34.26 14.25 -3.38
C ALA A 492 34.12 12.95 -4.19
N ILE A 493 33.20 12.06 -3.80
CA ILE A 493 32.93 10.81 -4.53
C ILE A 493 32.24 11.14 -5.87
N CYS A 494 31.25 12.05 -5.88
CA CYS A 494 30.60 12.48 -7.12
C CYS A 494 31.63 13.05 -8.12
N ARG A 495 32.56 13.89 -7.65
CA ARG A 495 33.61 14.48 -8.48
C ARG A 495 34.60 13.43 -8.98
N HIS A 496 35.01 12.50 -8.12
CA HIS A 496 35.88 11.39 -8.51
C HIS A 496 35.25 10.50 -9.59
N LEU A 497 33.94 10.29 -9.51
CA LEU A 497 33.17 9.54 -10.49
C LEU A 497 32.82 10.35 -11.76
N ASN A 498 33.29 11.61 -11.86
CA ASN A 498 32.99 12.54 -12.95
C ASN A 498 31.48 12.71 -13.22
N LEU A 499 30.67 12.72 -12.15
CA LEU A 499 29.23 12.95 -12.28
C LEU A 499 28.96 14.44 -12.61
N PRO A 500 27.97 14.75 -13.48
CA PRO A 500 27.59 16.13 -13.77
C PRO A 500 27.21 16.91 -12.51
N GLU A 501 27.56 18.19 -12.42
CA GLU A 501 27.10 18.99 -11.29
C GLU A 501 25.58 19.19 -11.32
N THR A 502 24.92 19.03 -10.17
CA THR A 502 23.49 19.28 -10.02
C THR A 502 23.20 20.78 -9.92
N ALA A 503 22.00 21.22 -10.31
CA ALA A 503 21.62 22.63 -10.34
C ALA A 503 21.79 23.37 -8.98
N ALA A 504 21.73 22.67 -7.85
CA ALA A 504 21.98 23.21 -6.52
C ALA A 504 23.45 23.62 -6.27
N ALA A 505 24.40 23.10 -7.06
CA ALA A 505 25.78 23.57 -7.10
C ALA A 505 25.93 24.81 -7.99
N ALA A 506 25.24 24.85 -9.15
CA ALA A 506 25.22 26.01 -10.04
C ALA A 506 24.62 27.27 -9.36
N ALA A 507 23.60 27.10 -8.51
CA ALA A 507 22.99 28.20 -7.75
C ALA A 507 23.80 28.65 -6.52
N ALA A 508 24.75 27.83 -6.03
CA ALA A 508 25.63 28.18 -4.91
C ALA A 508 26.93 28.88 -5.35
N ALA A 509 27.19 28.95 -6.65
CA ALA A 509 28.22 29.80 -7.22
C ALA A 509 27.73 31.25 -7.23
N ILE A 510 28.05 32.00 -6.17
CA ILE A 510 27.83 33.44 -6.09
C ILE A 510 28.58 34.13 -7.26
N PRO A 511 27.98 35.09 -7.97
CA PRO A 511 28.69 35.87 -8.99
C PRO A 511 29.80 36.71 -8.34
N GLY A 512 31.07 36.45 -8.68
CA GLY A 512 32.17 37.30 -8.21
C GLY A 512 33.58 36.71 -8.17
N TYR A 513 33.80 35.43 -8.45
CA TYR A 513 35.16 34.87 -8.49
C TYR A 513 35.40 34.12 -9.80
N ALA A 514 36.03 34.81 -10.76
CA ALA A 514 36.53 34.19 -11.98
C ALA A 514 37.84 33.44 -11.66
N PRO A 515 37.96 32.14 -11.98
CA PRO A 515 39.26 31.49 -12.02
C PRO A 515 40.04 32.08 -13.20
N VAL A 516 41.14 32.73 -12.87
CA VAL A 516 42.08 33.33 -13.80
C VAL A 516 42.96 32.24 -14.44
N HIS A 517 43.02 32.29 -15.78
CA HIS A 517 43.93 31.62 -16.73
C HIS A 517 43.71 30.11 -17.00
N GLY A 518 43.73 29.63 -18.26
CA GLY A 518 44.14 30.27 -19.51
C GLY A 518 43.46 29.66 -20.73
N SER A 519 42.89 30.55 -21.55
CA SER A 519 42.41 30.25 -22.89
C SER A 519 43.59 29.90 -23.81
N ARG A 520 43.60 28.68 -24.34
CA ARG A 520 44.15 28.43 -25.68
C ARG A 520 43.08 27.78 -26.53
N SER A 521 42.56 28.58 -27.45
CA SER A 521 41.83 28.15 -28.62
C SER A 521 42.71 27.17 -29.41
N ALA A 522 42.17 25.99 -29.73
CA ALA A 522 42.68 25.15 -30.79
C ALA A 522 41.50 24.49 -31.53
N THR A 523 41.42 24.89 -32.79
CA THR A 523 40.62 24.44 -33.91
C THR A 523 40.39 22.93 -34.04
N ALA A 524 39.28 22.59 -34.70
CA ALA A 524 38.86 21.26 -35.12
C ALA A 524 39.96 20.44 -35.81
N SER A 525 40.10 19.17 -35.41
CA SER A 525 40.45 18.03 -36.28
C SER A 525 40.55 16.72 -35.47
N SER A 526 40.19 15.62 -36.14
CA SER A 526 40.50 14.23 -35.82
C SER A 526 39.51 13.44 -34.96
N ARG A 527 38.67 12.69 -35.70
CA ARG A 527 37.97 11.49 -35.25
C ARG A 527 38.94 10.51 -34.57
N ARG A 528 38.64 10.12 -33.34
CA ARG A 528 38.82 8.74 -32.88
C ARG A 528 37.54 8.30 -32.18
N SER A 529 36.75 7.53 -32.91
CA SER A 529 35.65 6.73 -32.40
C SER A 529 36.18 5.77 -31.34
N MET A 530 35.78 5.95 -30.10
CA MET A 530 35.78 4.88 -29.11
C MET A 530 34.41 4.19 -29.10
N PRO A 531 34.36 2.88 -28.83
CA PRO A 531 33.22 2.04 -29.16
C PRO A 531 32.03 2.35 -28.25
N LEU A 532 30.83 2.35 -28.85
CA LEU A 532 29.57 2.24 -28.13
C LEU A 532 29.64 1.08 -27.11
N PRO A 533 29.35 1.30 -25.82
CA PRO A 533 29.07 0.18 -24.95
C PRO A 533 27.71 -0.41 -25.34
N LEU A 534 27.78 -1.66 -25.80
CA LEU A 534 26.74 -2.68 -25.93
C LEU A 534 25.33 -2.24 -25.48
N ALA A 535 24.41 -2.24 -26.45
CA ALA A 535 22.98 -2.23 -26.22
C ALA A 535 22.62 -3.23 -25.11
N PHE A 536 22.17 -2.70 -23.97
CA PHE A 536 21.57 -3.54 -22.95
C PHE A 536 20.24 -4.05 -23.50
N CYS A 537 20.16 -5.38 -23.57
CA CYS A 537 18.97 -6.13 -23.90
C CYS A 537 17.85 -5.69 -22.96
N GLY A 538 16.93 -4.87 -23.47
CA GLY A 538 15.64 -4.67 -22.84
C GLY A 538 14.97 -6.04 -22.77
N VAL A 539 14.53 -6.42 -21.56
CA VAL A 539 13.55 -7.49 -21.45
C VAL A 539 12.28 -6.94 -22.11
N ALA A 540 12.11 -7.29 -23.38
CA ALA A 540 10.85 -7.17 -24.06
C ALA A 540 9.84 -7.99 -23.25
N ILE A 541 8.85 -7.30 -22.69
CA ILE A 541 7.62 -7.95 -22.27
C ILE A 541 6.98 -8.41 -23.57
N VAL A 542 7.13 -9.70 -23.88
CA VAL A 542 6.37 -10.34 -24.96
C VAL A 542 4.93 -10.37 -24.48
N GLU A 543 4.09 -9.50 -25.04
CA GLU A 543 2.65 -9.72 -25.10
C GLU A 543 2.43 -10.91 -26.04
N GLU A 544 2.09 -12.08 -25.50
CA GLU A 544 1.50 -13.14 -26.31
C GLU A 544 0.01 -12.82 -26.51
N SER A 545 -0.28 -12.37 -27.74
CA SER A 545 -1.61 -12.29 -28.32
C SER A 545 -2.12 -13.68 -28.71
N ASP A 546 -3.37 -13.96 -28.33
CA ASP A 546 -4.34 -14.90 -28.92
C ASP A 546 -3.85 -16.30 -29.37
N TYR A 547 -4.23 -17.34 -28.62
CA TYR A 547 -5.07 -18.46 -29.09
C TYR A 547 -5.76 -19.19 -27.94
#